data_AF-A0A4Q3SBH3-F1
#
_entry.id   AF-A0A4Q3SBH3-F1
#
_cell.length_a   1.000
_cell.length_b   1.000
_cell.length_c   1.000
_cell.angle_alpha   90.00
_cell.angle_beta   90.00
_cell.angle_gamma   90.00
#
_symmetry.space_group_name_H-M   'P 1'
#
loop_
_entity.id
_entity.type
_entity.pdbx_description
1 polymer ?
#
loop_
_entity_poly.entity_id
_entity_poly.type
_entity_poly.pdbx_seq_one_letter_code
_entity_poly.pdbx_strand_id
1 'polypeptide(L)'
;KFFKYVQTSPEGILFSVFLRTGDAELAARLLAPLSKYLSYYQSWIGQYPYSQFSVIENIAETGWGLPGFTLLGPSVLRLPFLLETSLPHELLHNWWGNGVKDSLPSILEYLRAKQA
;
A
#
# COMPACT_ATOMS: atom_id res chain seq x y z
N LYS A 1 8.91 -4.22 15.39
CA LYS A 1 9.40 -5.15 14.33
C LYS A 1 8.25 -5.42 13.35
N PHE A 2 8.51 -5.42 12.04
CA PHE A 2 7.50 -5.72 11.01
C PHE A 2 7.86 -7.02 10.26
N PHE A 3 6.84 -7.74 9.83
CA PHE A 3 6.89 -8.83 8.87
C PHE A 3 6.63 -8.25 7.49
N LYS A 4 7.56 -8.47 6.55
CA LYS A 4 7.49 -7.94 5.19
C LYS A 4 7.14 -9.05 4.22
N TYR A 5 6.12 -8.81 3.40
CA TYR A 5 5.70 -9.66 2.30
C TYR A 5 5.78 -8.86 1.01
N VAL A 6 6.16 -9.50 -0.10
CA VAL A 6 6.37 -8.81 -1.38
C VAL A 6 5.79 -9.60 -2.55
N GLN A 7 5.36 -8.88 -3.58
CA GLN A 7 4.98 -9.41 -4.88
C GLN A 7 5.43 -8.41 -5.95
N THR A 8 5.85 -8.89 -7.12
CA THR A 8 6.12 -8.01 -8.27
C THR A 8 5.02 -8.21 -9.31
N SER A 9 4.47 -7.12 -9.83
CA SER A 9 3.48 -7.17 -10.89
C SER A 9 4.11 -7.59 -12.23
N PRO A 10 3.32 -8.05 -13.23
CA PRO A 10 3.82 -8.32 -14.57
C PRO A 10 4.52 -7.11 -15.23
N GLU A 11 4.13 -5.90 -14.86
CA GLU A 11 4.70 -4.63 -15.34
C GLU A 11 5.95 -4.19 -14.57
N GLY A 12 6.44 -5.02 -13.64
CA GLY A 12 7.67 -4.77 -12.88
C GLY A 12 7.50 -3.87 -11.65
N ILE A 13 6.26 -3.61 -11.22
CA ILE A 13 5.99 -2.79 -10.03
C ILE A 13 6.11 -3.66 -8.77
N LEU A 14 6.91 -3.21 -7.80
CA LEU A 14 7.08 -3.92 -6.53
C LEU A 14 5.97 -3.55 -5.54
N PHE A 15 5.13 -4.53 -5.20
CA PHE A 15 4.19 -4.45 -4.08
C PHE A 15 4.81 -4.98 -2.80
N SER A 16 4.61 -4.27 -1.69
CA SER A 16 5.04 -4.72 -0.35
C SER A 16 3.92 -4.57 0.67
N VAL A 17 3.79 -5.52 1.58
CA VAL A 17 2.92 -5.43 2.76
C VAL A 17 3.78 -5.57 4.01
N PHE A 18 3.63 -4.63 4.95
CA PHE A 18 4.32 -4.62 6.24
C PHE A 18 3.31 -4.80 7.37
N LEU A 19 3.35 -5.95 8.04
CA LEU A 19 2.45 -6.29 9.15
C LEU A 19 3.21 -6.33 10.48
N ARG A 20 2.56 -5.97 11.59
CA ARG A 20 3.14 -6.02 12.94
C ARG A 20 3.19 -7.44 13.47
N THR A 21 2.24 -8.28 13.09
CA THR A 21 2.22 -9.73 13.34
C THR A 21 2.43 -10.48 12.04
N GLY A 22 3.05 -11.66 12.12
CA GLY A 22 3.22 -12.52 10.95
C GLY A 22 1.88 -13.12 10.54
N ASP A 23 1.27 -12.61 9.48
CA ASP A 23 -0.02 -13.04 8.95
C ASP A 23 0.09 -13.13 7.42
N ALA A 24 0.61 -14.27 6.94
CA ALA A 24 0.88 -14.48 5.52
C ALA A 24 -0.40 -14.56 4.69
N GLU A 25 -1.50 -15.07 5.27
CA GLU A 25 -2.80 -15.15 4.61
C GLU A 25 -3.38 -13.75 4.39
N LEU A 26 -3.35 -12.88 5.40
CA LEU A 26 -3.75 -11.49 5.26
C LEU A 26 -2.89 -10.78 4.21
N ALA A 27 -1.56 -10.94 4.27
CA ALA A 27 -0.66 -10.33 3.31
C ALA A 27 -0.95 -10.78 1.87
N ALA A 28 -1.20 -12.08 1.65
CA ALA A 28 -1.57 -12.61 0.34
C ALA A 28 -2.90 -12.03 -0.17
N ARG A 29 -3.91 -11.90 0.71
CA ARG A 29 -5.19 -11.28 0.38
C ARG A 29 -5.05 -9.81 -0.02
N LEU A 30 -4.17 -9.06 0.64
CA LEU A 30 -3.89 -7.66 0.34
C LEU A 30 -3.10 -7.50 -0.97
N LEU A 31 -2.15 -8.38 -1.24
CA LEU A 31 -1.33 -8.32 -2.47
C LEU A 31 -2.12 -8.74 -3.72
N ALA A 32 -2.97 -9.75 -3.61
CA ALA A 32 -3.69 -10.35 -4.74
C ALA A 32 -4.43 -9.34 -5.65
N PRO A 33 -5.23 -8.38 -5.15
CA PRO A 33 -5.93 -7.45 -6.01
C PRO A 33 -5.02 -6.40 -6.67
N LEU A 34 -3.86 -6.09 -6.10
CA LEU A 34 -3.04 -4.94 -6.53
C LEU A 34 -2.61 -5.03 -8.00
N SER A 35 -2.14 -6.19 -8.46
CA SER A 35 -1.75 -6.36 -9.86
C SER A 35 -2.93 -6.16 -10.82
N LYS A 36 -4.11 -6.71 -10.47
CA LYS A 36 -5.33 -6.56 -11.28
C LYS A 36 -5.73 -5.09 -11.42
N TYR A 37 -5.78 -4.37 -10.29
CA TYR A 37 -6.18 -2.95 -10.31
C TYR A 37 -5.11 -2.05 -10.91
N LEU A 38 -3.82 -2.37 -10.74
CA LEU A 38 -2.73 -1.69 -11.44
C LEU A 38 -2.93 -1.77 -12.96
N SER A 39 -3.07 -2.98 -13.52
CA SER A 39 -3.28 -3.15 -14.95
C SER A 39 -4.55 -2.44 -15.43
N TYR A 40 -5.64 -2.53 -14.66
CA TYR A 40 -6.89 -1.83 -14.95
C TYR A 40 -6.69 -0.31 -15.00
N TYR A 41 -6.13 0.31 -13.98
CA TYR A 41 -5.94 1.76 -13.97
C TYR A 41 -4.95 2.22 -15.04
N GLN A 42 -3.89 1.43 -15.31
CA GLN A 42 -2.95 1.74 -16.38
C GLN A 42 -3.62 1.76 -17.76
N SER A 43 -4.61 0.90 -18.01
CA SER A 43 -5.32 0.87 -19.30
C SER A 43 -6.21 2.09 -19.51
N TRP A 44 -6.58 2.82 -18.46
CA TRP A 44 -7.45 4.00 -18.52
C TRP A 44 -6.69 5.32 -18.41
N ILE A 45 -5.68 5.38 -17.55
CA ILE A 45 -5.03 6.64 -17.15
C ILE A 45 -3.62 6.76 -17.75
N GLY A 46 -2.94 5.64 -18.00
CA GLY A 46 -1.54 5.58 -18.45
C GLY A 46 -0.62 4.90 -17.44
N GLN A 47 0.66 4.79 -17.77
CA GLN A 47 1.65 4.05 -16.96
C GLN A 47 1.71 4.55 -15.51
N TYR A 48 1.89 3.60 -14.59
CA TYR A 48 2.01 3.89 -13.16
C TYR A 48 3.31 4.67 -12.89
N PRO A 49 3.26 5.81 -12.17
CA PRO A 49 4.39 6.73 -12.09
C PRO A 49 5.51 6.32 -11.12
N TYR A 50 5.37 5.19 -10.40
CA TYR A 50 6.32 4.74 -9.37
C TYR A 50 6.78 3.30 -9.63
N SER A 51 7.99 2.95 -9.16
CA SER A 51 8.51 1.58 -9.25
C SER A 51 7.98 0.63 -8.17
N GLN A 52 7.28 1.16 -7.16
CA GLN A 52 6.78 0.39 -6.01
C GLN A 52 5.53 1.00 -5.39
N PHE A 53 4.77 0.17 -4.68
CA PHE A 53 3.66 0.58 -3.82
C PHE A 53 3.64 -0.29 -2.56
N SER A 54 3.56 0.32 -1.38
CA SER A 54 3.58 -0.42 -0.10
C SER A 54 2.32 -0.21 0.73
N VAL A 55 1.86 -1.25 1.41
CA VAL A 55 0.79 -1.22 2.41
C VAL A 55 1.41 -1.47 3.77
N ILE A 56 1.17 -0.60 4.75
CA ILE A 56 1.79 -0.70 6.07
C ILE A 56 0.70 -0.67 7.15
N GLU A 57 0.74 -1.64 8.05
CA GLU A 57 -0.13 -1.67 9.22
C GLU A 57 0.24 -0.54 10.20
N ASN A 58 -0.69 0.38 10.43
CA ASN A 58 -0.55 1.52 11.34
C ASN A 58 -0.89 1.11 12.79
N ILE A 59 -0.37 1.87 13.77
CA ILE A 59 -0.67 1.67 15.20
C ILE A 59 -1.98 2.38 15.59
N ALA A 60 -2.27 3.51 14.96
CA ALA A 60 -3.53 4.22 15.11
C ALA A 60 -4.53 3.70 14.07
N GLU A 61 -5.84 3.73 14.36
CA GLU A 61 -6.91 3.33 13.42
C GLU A 61 -7.07 4.27 12.21
N THR A 62 -6.13 5.20 11.99
CA THR A 62 -6.15 6.16 10.90
C THR A 62 -5.57 5.58 9.61
N GLY A 63 -6.28 5.81 8.50
CA GLY A 63 -5.81 5.54 7.14
C GLY A 63 -5.18 6.79 6.52
N TRP A 64 -3.94 6.70 6.04
CA TRP A 64 -3.28 7.80 5.32
C TRP A 64 -2.73 7.28 4.00
N GLY A 65 -3.24 7.79 2.88
CA GLY A 65 -2.69 7.55 1.55
C GLY A 65 -1.52 8.48 1.26
N LEU A 66 -0.31 7.95 1.23
CA LEU A 66 0.92 8.70 0.95
C LEU A 66 1.49 8.32 -0.42
N PRO A 67 2.28 9.20 -1.07
CA PRO A 67 2.90 8.87 -2.34
C PRO A 67 3.74 7.59 -2.24
N GLY A 68 3.34 6.54 -2.97
CA GLY A 68 4.02 5.24 -2.99
C GLY A 68 3.76 4.32 -1.79
N PHE A 69 2.98 4.71 -0.78
CA PHE A 69 2.54 3.78 0.27
C PHE A 69 1.28 4.24 1.03
N THR A 70 0.44 3.30 1.46
CA THR A 70 -0.72 3.60 2.32
C THR A 70 -0.55 3.02 3.72
N LEU A 71 -0.94 3.79 4.74
CA LEU A 71 -1.02 3.35 6.13
C LEU A 71 -2.45 2.90 6.41
N LEU A 72 -2.66 1.69 6.90
CA LEU A 72 -3.99 1.18 7.26
C LEU A 72 -3.99 0.68 8.70
N GLY A 73 -4.96 1.13 9.49
CA GLY A 73 -5.16 0.61 10.85
C GLY A 73 -5.48 -0.89 10.87
N PRO A 74 -5.22 -1.60 11.98
CA PRO A 74 -5.36 -3.05 12.09
C PRO A 74 -6.81 -3.52 11.90
N SER A 75 -7.79 -2.72 12.34
CA SER A 75 -9.23 -2.94 12.13
C SER A 75 -9.60 -2.75 10.66
N VAL A 76 -9.04 -1.71 10.01
CA VAL A 76 -9.30 -1.35 8.60
C VAL A 76 -8.76 -2.41 7.64
N LEU A 77 -7.59 -2.99 7.94
CA LEU A 77 -7.02 -4.11 7.18
C LEU A 77 -7.91 -5.35 7.11
N ARG A 78 -8.91 -5.46 8.01
CA ARG A 78 -9.80 -6.61 8.13
C ARG A 78 -11.24 -6.31 7.71
N LEU A 79 -11.53 -5.10 7.22
CA LEU A 79 -12.86 -4.74 6.74
C LEU A 79 -13.17 -5.46 5.42
N PRO A 80 -14.41 -5.94 5.22
CA PRO A 80 -14.76 -6.77 4.07
C PRO A 80 -14.62 -6.03 2.74
N PHE A 81 -14.85 -4.72 2.73
CA PHE A 81 -14.77 -3.89 1.52
C PHE A 81 -13.36 -3.45 1.15
N LEU A 82 -12.37 -3.62 2.02
CA LEU A 82 -11.01 -3.10 1.81
C LEU A 82 -10.42 -3.55 0.47
N LEU A 83 -10.60 -4.83 0.13
CA LEU A 83 -9.94 -5.44 -1.04
C LEU A 83 -10.52 -4.97 -2.37
N GLU A 84 -11.78 -4.57 -2.40
CA GLU A 84 -12.50 -4.24 -3.63
C GLU A 84 -12.72 -2.73 -3.79
N THR A 85 -12.73 -2.00 -2.67
CA THR A 85 -12.87 -0.55 -2.65
C THR A 85 -11.60 0.08 -2.12
N SER A 86 -11.41 0.18 -0.80
CA SER A 86 -10.41 1.07 -0.21
C SER A 86 -8.99 0.88 -0.75
N LEU A 87 -8.46 -0.34 -0.78
CA LEU A 87 -7.09 -0.60 -1.21
C LEU A 87 -6.86 -0.23 -2.70
N PRO A 88 -7.77 -0.58 -3.63
CA PRO A 88 -7.75 -0.02 -4.98
C PRO A 88 -7.76 1.51 -5.05
N HIS A 89 -8.55 2.19 -4.19
CA HIS A 89 -8.59 3.66 -4.16
C HIS A 89 -7.25 4.25 -3.70
N GLU A 90 -6.60 3.65 -2.70
CA GLU A 90 -5.26 4.04 -2.25
C GLU A 90 -4.19 3.87 -3.35
N LEU A 91 -4.26 2.79 -4.12
CA LEU A 91 -3.41 2.60 -5.29
C LEU A 91 -3.68 3.67 -6.36
N LEU A 92 -4.95 3.98 -6.62
CA LEU A 92 -5.39 4.95 -7.63
C LEU A 92 -4.88 6.37 -7.37
N HIS A 93 -4.77 6.79 -6.11
CA HIS A 93 -4.29 8.13 -5.74
C HIS A 93 -2.90 8.46 -6.29
N ASN A 94 -2.07 7.45 -6.57
CA ASN A 94 -0.71 7.65 -7.07
C ASN A 94 -0.64 8.28 -8.48
N TRP A 95 -1.68 8.15 -9.33
CA TRP A 95 -1.69 8.82 -10.64
C TRP A 95 -1.87 10.34 -10.55
N TRP A 96 -2.45 10.83 -9.46
CA TRP A 96 -2.62 12.27 -9.20
C TRP A 96 -1.58 12.82 -8.19
N GLY A 97 -0.53 12.03 -7.91
CA GLY A 97 0.51 12.34 -6.94
C GLY A 97 1.70 13.13 -7.49
N ASN A 98 1.52 14.44 -7.69
CA ASN A 98 2.58 15.48 -7.62
C ASN A 98 2.13 16.70 -6.77
N GLY A 99 1.00 16.59 -6.05
CA GLY A 99 0.34 17.72 -5.38
C GLY A 99 0.43 17.76 -3.85
N VAL A 100 0.95 16.71 -3.20
CA VAL A 100 1.07 16.67 -1.73
C VAL A 100 2.49 16.32 -1.36
N LYS A 101 3.34 17.35 -1.34
CA LYS A 101 4.56 17.33 -0.54
C LYS A 101 4.13 17.59 0.91
N ASP A 102 3.38 16.65 1.49
CA ASP A 102 3.22 16.66 2.93
C ASP A 102 4.60 16.34 3.52
N SER A 103 4.95 17.02 4.60
CA SER A 103 6.18 16.88 5.38
C SER A 103 6.34 15.50 6.05
N LEU A 104 5.77 14.46 5.44
CA LEU A 104 5.67 13.13 5.98
C LEU A 104 6.96 12.35 5.70
N PRO A 105 7.45 11.60 6.71
CA PRO A 105 8.68 10.83 6.60
C PRO A 105 8.56 9.80 5.47
N SER A 106 9.68 9.55 4.80
CA SER A 106 9.81 8.43 3.86
C SER A 106 9.43 7.10 4.54
N ILE A 107 9.03 6.10 3.76
CA ILE A 107 8.69 4.76 4.29
C ILE A 107 9.79 4.20 5.20
N LEU A 108 11.05 4.46 4.88
CA LEU A 108 12.20 4.00 5.67
C LEU A 108 12.29 4.73 7.02
N GLU A 109 12.04 6.03 7.05
CA GLU A 109 12.01 6.83 8.28
C GLU A 109 10.83 6.43 9.16
N TYR A 110 9.64 6.20 8.59
CA TYR A 110 8.48 5.73 9.33
C TYR A 110 8.73 4.34 9.95
N LEU A 111 9.23 3.39 9.17
CA LEU A 111 9.51 2.04 9.64
C LEU A 111 10.58 2.05 10.74
N ARG A 112 11.62 2.88 10.63
CA ARG A 112 12.65 3.04 11.67
C ARG A 112 12.07 3.63 12.95
N ALA A 113 11.31 4.71 12.86
CA ALA A 113 10.71 5.39 14.02
C ALA A 113 9.73 4.50 14.81
N LYS A 114 9.10 3.51 14.15
CA LYS A 114 8.15 2.57 14.77
C LYS A 114 8.75 1.19 15.07
N GLN A 115 10.05 1.01 14.82
CA GLN A 115 10.80 -0.20 15.19
C GLN A 115 11.56 -0.08 16.51
N ALA A 116 11.80 1.14 17.00
CA ALA A 116 12.24 1.42 18.37
C ALA A 116 11.10 1.22 19.38
#